data_AF-A0AAN5CK05-F1
#
_entry.id   AF-A0AAN5CK05-F1
#
_cell.length_a   1.000
_cell.length_b   1.000
_cell.length_c   1.000
_cell.angle_alpha   90.00
_cell.angle_beta   90.00
_cell.angle_gamma   90.00
#
_symmetry.space_group_name_H-M   'P 1'
#
loop_
_entity.id
_entity.type
_entity.pdbx_description
1 polymer ?
#
loop_
_entity_poly.entity_id
_entity_poly.type
_entity_poly.pdbx_seq_one_letter_code
_entity_poly.pdbx_strand_id
1 'polypeptide(L)'
;SRFERVKTYALWPIVTIFKLTVPLSTVDWCRPAAIVLAVLSPLMFLVNTKLIFTTPIPGGPGLYAYSPIISIPLIAFILLSTTADQEPRFFKISFSLLGFVMSVSWMYAICNEVVDAVTMIGVVTGIDQAILGLTVIAWANCVGDLVSDSSVARQGFPRMGMAAATGGPLFNVLIGFGLPFTIAKIKGDTVPLSLEGSTLVMITFMFISLISTSANIIIFRGHFRRIYGFLLISIYISFLVFAILATTGVLPWV
;
A
#
# COMPACT_ATOMS: atom_id res chain seq x y z
N SER A 1 -7.59 25.84 10.16
CA SER A 1 -7.21 25.98 11.60
C SER A 1 -5.69 26.18 11.73
N ARG A 2 -5.14 26.65 12.87
CA ARG A 2 -3.67 26.84 13.02
C ARG A 2 -2.87 25.55 12.79
N PHE A 3 -3.46 24.40 13.09
CA PHE A 3 -2.88 23.07 12.86
C PHE A 3 -2.72 22.72 11.38
N GLU A 4 -3.69 23.10 10.53
CA GLU A 4 -3.57 22.92 9.08
C GLU A 4 -2.40 23.71 8.50
N ARG A 5 -2.19 24.95 8.95
CA ARG A 5 -1.06 25.77 8.46
C ARG A 5 0.28 25.13 8.77
N VAL A 6 0.47 24.65 10.00
CA VAL A 6 1.70 23.95 10.41
C VAL A 6 1.91 22.67 9.59
N LYS A 7 0.85 21.89 9.37
CA LYS A 7 0.89 20.69 8.52
C LYS A 7 1.25 21.03 7.07
N THR A 8 0.72 22.13 6.52
CA THR A 8 1.03 22.60 5.17
C THR A 8 2.50 23.01 5.04
N TYR A 9 3.07 23.72 6.02
CA TYR A 9 4.48 24.11 5.98
C TYR A 9 5.43 22.91 6.14
N ALA A 10 5.11 21.96 7.02
CA ALA A 10 5.92 20.76 7.23
C ALA A 10 5.91 19.81 6.02
N LEU A 11 4.76 19.67 5.36
CA LEU A 11 4.61 18.80 4.19
C LEU A 11 5.01 19.48 2.87
N TRP A 12 5.18 20.80 2.85
CA TRP A 12 5.48 21.56 1.64
C TRP A 12 6.64 20.99 0.80
N PRO A 13 7.84 20.71 1.36
CA PRO A 13 8.96 20.19 0.56
C PRO A 13 8.71 18.77 0.00
N ILE A 14 8.02 17.92 0.76
CA ILE A 14 7.70 16.56 0.32
C ILE A 14 6.65 16.60 -0.79
N VAL A 15 5.63 17.44 -0.61
CA VAL A 15 4.54 17.60 -1.57
C VAL A 15 5.03 18.29 -2.85
N THR A 16 6.00 19.20 -2.78
CA THR A 16 6.58 19.82 -3.99
C THR A 16 7.40 18.80 -4.78
N ILE A 17 8.25 18.00 -4.14
CA ILE A 17 9.00 16.92 -4.80
C ILE A 17 8.05 15.90 -5.43
N PHE A 18 6.97 15.53 -4.72
CA PHE A 18 5.96 14.61 -5.24
C PHE A 18 5.24 15.20 -6.47
N LYS A 19 4.84 16.47 -6.41
CA LYS A 19 4.20 17.18 -7.53
C LYS A 19 5.13 17.38 -8.74
N LEU A 20 6.44 17.48 -8.51
CA LEU A 20 7.45 17.61 -9.57
C LEU A 20 7.77 16.29 -10.27
N THR A 21 7.46 15.15 -9.63
CA THR A 21 7.82 13.81 -10.12
C THR A 21 6.63 13.03 -10.67
N VAL A 22 5.42 13.31 -10.20
CA VAL A 22 4.19 12.65 -10.64
C VAL A 22 3.44 13.53 -11.66
N PRO A 23 3.34 13.10 -12.93
CA PRO A 23 2.56 13.83 -13.92
C PRO A 23 1.08 13.82 -13.54
N LEU A 24 0.56 15.01 -13.22
CA LEU A 24 -0.87 15.21 -12.97
C LEU A 24 -1.55 15.61 -14.27
N SER A 25 -2.53 14.83 -14.70
CA SER A 25 -3.34 15.10 -15.91
C SER A 25 -4.31 16.28 -15.77
N THR A 26 -4.43 16.84 -14.57
CA THR A 26 -5.36 17.93 -14.22
C THR A 26 -4.74 19.32 -14.36
N VAL A 27 -3.44 19.43 -14.64
CA VAL A 27 -2.73 20.71 -14.79
C VAL A 27 -2.69 21.08 -16.28
N ASP A 28 -2.90 22.37 -16.57
CA ASP A 28 -2.78 22.91 -17.94
C ASP A 28 -1.41 22.59 -18.55
N TRP A 29 -1.41 22.23 -19.83
CA TRP A 29 -0.20 21.81 -20.53
C TRP A 29 0.90 22.87 -20.44
N CYS A 30 2.05 22.48 -19.85
CA CYS A 30 3.26 23.29 -19.84
C CYS A 30 4.43 22.45 -20.36
N ARG A 31 4.96 22.83 -21.53
CA ARG A 31 6.14 22.22 -22.17
C ARG A 31 7.36 22.07 -21.24
N PRO A 32 7.76 23.08 -20.42
CA PRO A 32 8.91 22.92 -19.52
C PRO A 32 8.62 21.94 -18.37
N ALA A 33 7.39 21.89 -17.87
CA ALA A 33 7.01 20.94 -16.82
C ALA A 33 7.06 19.49 -17.33
N ALA A 34 6.62 19.25 -18.56
CA ALA A 34 6.69 17.92 -19.19
C ALA A 34 8.15 17.46 -19.40
N ILE A 35 9.06 18.36 -19.77
CA ILE A 35 10.49 18.05 -19.95
C ILE A 35 11.17 17.75 -18.61
N VAL A 36 10.95 18.59 -17.59
CA VAL A 36 11.46 18.37 -16.23
C VAL A 36 10.99 17.02 -15.69
N LEU A 37 9.72 16.71 -15.91
CA LEU A 37 9.13 15.48 -15.44
C LEU A 37 9.61 14.24 -16.22
N ALA A 38 9.86 14.35 -17.52
CA ALA A 38 10.43 13.28 -18.33
C ALA A 38 11.88 12.93 -17.92
N VAL A 39 12.64 13.91 -17.41
CA VAL A 39 14.00 13.68 -16.86
C VAL A 39 13.93 13.13 -15.44
N LEU A 40 13.08 13.71 -14.59
CA LEU A 40 13.07 13.43 -13.16
C LEU A 40 12.37 12.10 -12.82
N SER A 41 11.37 11.68 -13.61
CA SER A 41 10.60 10.47 -13.35
C SER A 41 11.41 9.17 -13.38
N PRO A 42 12.19 8.83 -14.43
CA PRO A 42 13.00 7.61 -14.43
C PRO A 42 14.12 7.63 -13.38
N LEU A 43 14.71 8.80 -13.10
CA LEU A 43 15.71 8.95 -12.05
C LEU A 43 15.11 8.66 -10.67
N MET A 44 13.95 9.25 -10.37
CA MET A 44 13.28 9.05 -9.09
C MET A 44 12.69 7.65 -8.94
N PHE A 45 12.24 7.02 -10.03
CA PHE A 45 11.83 5.61 -10.02
C PHE A 45 12.98 4.69 -9.57
N LEU A 46 14.19 4.92 -10.08
CA LEU A 46 15.38 4.15 -9.71
C LEU A 46 15.82 4.41 -8.26
N VAL A 47 15.67 5.65 -7.79
CA VAL A 47 15.92 6.00 -6.38
C VAL A 47 14.95 5.28 -5.45
N ASN A 48 13.65 5.36 -5.77
CA ASN A 48 12.58 4.78 -4.98
C ASN A 48 12.64 3.24 -4.89
N THR A 49 13.17 2.58 -5.92
CA THR A 49 13.31 1.11 -5.95
C THR A 49 14.62 0.59 -5.35
N LYS A 50 15.48 1.48 -4.82
CA LYS A 50 16.83 1.16 -4.30
C LYS A 50 17.75 0.46 -5.34
N LEU A 51 17.42 0.54 -6.65
CA LEU A 51 18.17 -0.05 -7.77
C LEU A 51 19.36 0.81 -8.23
N ILE A 52 19.62 1.95 -7.59
CA ILE A 52 20.71 2.88 -7.95
C ILE A 52 22.08 2.17 -7.98
N PHE A 53 22.32 1.29 -7.01
CA PHE A 53 23.63 0.66 -6.78
C PHE A 53 23.73 -0.77 -7.33
N THR A 54 22.64 -1.34 -7.86
CA THR A 54 22.72 -2.65 -8.52
C THR A 54 23.45 -2.51 -9.84
N THR A 55 24.61 -3.15 -9.96
CA THR A 55 25.41 -3.18 -11.19
C THR A 55 24.96 -4.38 -12.04
N PRO A 56 24.25 -4.18 -13.15
CA PRO A 56 23.84 -5.28 -14.04
C PRO A 56 25.03 -5.89 -14.79
N ILE A 57 26.16 -5.17 -14.83
CA ILE A 57 27.43 -5.62 -15.43
C ILE A 57 28.50 -5.61 -14.33
N PRO A 58 29.24 -6.71 -14.11
CA PRO A 58 30.35 -6.74 -13.16
C PRO A 58 31.40 -5.68 -13.55
N GLY A 59 31.61 -4.69 -12.69
CA GLY A 59 32.58 -3.60 -12.92
C GLY A 59 32.05 -2.38 -13.69
N GLY A 60 30.75 -2.31 -14.00
CA GLY A 60 30.14 -1.13 -14.61
C GLY A 60 29.73 -0.04 -13.60
N PRO A 61 29.48 1.21 -14.05
CA PRO A 61 28.84 2.22 -13.20
C PRO A 61 27.42 1.78 -12.80
N GLY A 62 26.96 2.24 -11.63
CA GLY A 62 25.63 1.90 -11.12
C GLY A 62 24.50 2.28 -12.08
N LEU A 63 23.32 1.69 -11.88
CA LEU A 63 22.14 1.83 -12.75
C LEU A 63 21.72 3.30 -12.98
N TYR A 64 22.13 4.21 -12.10
CA TYR A 64 21.98 5.66 -12.24
C TYR A 64 22.55 6.21 -13.56
N ALA A 65 23.66 5.67 -14.05
CA ALA A 65 24.31 6.11 -15.29
C ALA A 65 23.50 5.75 -16.55
N TYR A 66 22.63 4.74 -16.45
CA TYR A 66 21.74 4.31 -17.53
C TYR A 66 20.39 5.03 -17.52
N SER A 67 20.04 5.69 -16.41
CA SER A 67 18.81 6.49 -16.30
C SER A 67 18.68 7.63 -17.33
N PRO A 68 19.73 8.42 -17.67
CA PRO A 68 19.63 9.41 -18.74
C PRO A 68 19.49 8.76 -20.12
N ILE A 69 20.02 7.55 -20.35
CA ILE A 69 19.97 6.86 -21.65
C ILE A 69 18.52 6.46 -22.00
N ILE A 70 17.70 6.14 -21.00
CA ILE A 70 16.27 5.86 -21.15
C ILE A 70 15.45 7.17 -21.22
N SER A 71 15.91 8.22 -20.54
CA SER A 71 15.24 9.53 -20.51
C SER A 71 15.37 10.28 -21.84
N ILE A 72 16.52 10.21 -22.50
CA ILE A 72 16.83 10.91 -23.75
C ILE A 72 15.87 10.56 -24.91
N PRO A 73 15.56 9.28 -25.22
CA PRO A 73 14.60 8.96 -26.29
C PRO A 73 13.17 9.34 -25.92
N LEU A 74 12.80 9.29 -24.63
CA LEU A 74 11.50 9.74 -24.15
C LEU A 74 11.34 11.25 -24.34
N ILE A 75 12.37 12.03 -24.01
CA ILE A 75 12.43 13.48 -24.20
C ILE A 75 12.44 13.82 -25.70
N ALA A 76 13.23 13.11 -26.51
CA ALA A 76 13.27 13.30 -27.96
C ALA A 76 11.90 12.99 -28.61
N PHE A 77 11.22 11.94 -28.18
CA PHE A 77 9.87 11.61 -28.64
C PHE A 77 8.85 12.70 -28.26
N ILE A 78 8.92 13.25 -27.05
CA ILE A 78 8.06 14.35 -26.59
C ILE A 78 8.34 15.64 -27.38
N LEU A 79 9.61 15.96 -27.64
CA LEU A 79 10.02 17.15 -28.39
C LEU A 79 9.67 17.06 -29.89
N LEU A 80 9.78 15.86 -30.49
CA LEU A 80 9.45 15.62 -31.90
C LEU A 80 7.95 15.50 -32.15
N SER A 81 7.18 14.96 -31.19
CA SER A 81 5.73 14.74 -31.35
C SER A 81 4.85 15.90 -30.87
N THR A 82 5.41 16.92 -30.20
CA THR A 82 4.61 17.98 -29.55
C THR A 82 5.05 19.39 -29.92
N THR A 83 4.15 20.18 -30.52
CA THR A 83 4.28 21.64 -30.70
C THR A 83 3.71 22.38 -29.48
N ALA A 84 4.20 23.58 -29.18
CA ALA A 84 3.96 24.32 -27.93
C ALA A 84 2.48 24.55 -27.55
N ASP A 85 1.54 24.53 -28.49
CA ASP A 85 0.14 24.93 -28.30
C ASP A 85 -0.92 23.83 -28.57
N GLN A 86 -0.53 22.62 -28.96
CA GLN A 86 -1.50 21.56 -29.27
C GLN A 86 -1.35 20.37 -28.31
N GLU A 87 -2.38 20.14 -27.50
CA GLU A 87 -2.51 18.96 -26.66
C GLU A 87 -2.59 17.69 -27.54
N PRO A 88 -1.61 16.76 -27.46
CA PRO A 88 -1.73 15.49 -28.17
C PRO A 88 -2.91 14.70 -27.61
N ARG A 89 -3.76 14.12 -28.47
CA ARG A 89 -4.95 13.34 -28.06
C ARG A 89 -4.64 12.20 -27.07
N PHE A 90 -3.43 11.63 -27.15
CA PHE A 90 -2.97 10.54 -26.29
C PHE A 90 -2.13 11.01 -25.08
N PHE A 91 -1.85 12.31 -24.97
CA PHE A 91 -1.01 12.85 -23.91
C PHE A 91 -1.59 12.59 -22.51
N LYS A 92 -2.88 12.87 -22.32
CA LYS A 92 -3.55 12.71 -21.01
C LYS A 92 -3.52 11.26 -20.54
N ILE A 93 -3.64 10.30 -21.47
CA ILE A 93 -3.62 8.86 -21.16
C ILE A 93 -2.20 8.41 -20.78
N SER A 94 -1.19 8.73 -21.61
CA SER A 94 0.19 8.34 -21.33
C SER A 94 0.74 8.98 -20.06
N PHE A 95 0.44 10.27 -19.82
CA PHE A 95 0.86 10.96 -18.58
C PHE A 95 0.11 10.44 -17.36
N SER A 96 -1.18 10.10 -17.47
CA SER A 96 -1.91 9.47 -16.37
C SER A 96 -1.33 8.09 -16.02
N LEU A 97 -0.93 7.29 -17.02
CA LEU A 97 -0.33 5.98 -16.79
C LEU A 97 1.06 6.11 -16.15
N LEU A 98 1.90 7.02 -16.64
CA LEU A 98 3.20 7.32 -16.03
C LEU A 98 3.04 7.86 -14.60
N GLY A 99 2.04 8.70 -14.35
CA GLY A 99 1.72 9.23 -13.04
C GLY A 99 1.28 8.15 -12.07
N PHE A 100 0.51 7.19 -12.55
CA PHE A 100 0.14 6.02 -11.78
C PHE A 100 1.38 5.18 -11.40
N VAL A 101 2.22 4.82 -12.36
CA VAL A 101 3.45 4.03 -12.10
C VAL A 101 4.39 4.76 -11.13
N MET A 102 4.56 6.07 -11.29
CA MET A 102 5.37 6.88 -10.39
C MET A 102 4.76 7.00 -8.99
N SER A 103 3.44 7.05 -8.87
CA SER A 103 2.77 7.05 -7.57
C SER A 103 2.97 5.72 -6.85
N VAL A 104 2.89 4.60 -7.58
CA VAL A 104 3.16 3.25 -7.05
C VAL A 104 4.62 3.13 -6.59
N SER A 105 5.58 3.65 -7.35
CA SER A 105 7.00 3.61 -6.95
C SER A 105 7.28 4.44 -5.70
N TRP A 106 6.66 5.63 -5.58
CA TRP A 106 6.73 6.44 -4.36
C TRP A 106 6.10 5.74 -3.16
N MET A 107 4.94 5.10 -3.36
CA MET A 107 4.32 4.29 -2.31
C MET A 107 5.26 3.18 -1.85
N TYR A 108 5.89 2.46 -2.79
CA TYR A 108 6.86 1.41 -2.47
C TYR A 108 8.06 1.94 -1.66
N ALA A 109 8.62 3.09 -2.03
CA ALA A 109 9.73 3.71 -1.30
C ALA A 109 9.32 4.07 0.14
N ILE A 110 8.18 4.73 0.31
CA ILE A 110 7.66 5.11 1.63
C ILE A 110 7.39 3.86 2.47
N CYS A 111 6.78 2.82 1.89
CA CYS A 111 6.54 1.56 2.58
C CYS A 111 7.84 0.92 3.08
N ASN A 112 8.90 0.89 2.26
CA ASN A 112 10.19 0.34 2.69
C ASN A 112 10.79 1.14 3.86
N GLU A 113 10.81 2.47 3.79
CA GLU A 113 11.34 3.29 4.87
C GLU A 113 10.54 3.11 6.18
N VAL A 114 9.21 2.95 6.08
CA VAL A 114 8.36 2.64 7.24
C VAL A 114 8.68 1.27 7.82
N VAL A 115 8.86 0.24 6.99
CA VAL A 115 9.22 -1.11 7.44
C VAL A 115 10.61 -1.11 8.08
N ASP A 116 11.58 -0.42 7.51
CA ASP A 116 12.94 -0.28 8.04
C ASP A 116 12.91 0.43 9.41
N ALA A 117 12.12 1.50 9.55
CA ALA A 117 11.94 2.20 10.82
C ALA A 117 11.25 1.33 11.89
N VAL A 118 10.20 0.58 11.54
CA VAL A 118 9.52 -0.33 12.47
C VAL A 118 10.46 -1.45 12.89
N THR A 119 11.24 -1.99 11.96
CA THR A 119 12.26 -3.01 12.25
C THR A 119 13.31 -2.50 13.23
N MET A 120 13.79 -1.26 13.03
CA MET A 120 14.73 -0.61 13.96
C MET A 120 14.13 -0.48 15.37
N ILE A 121 12.86 -0.08 15.47
CA ILE A 121 12.15 0.01 16.76
C ILE A 121 12.06 -1.37 17.42
N GLY A 122 11.80 -2.44 16.65
CA GLY A 122 11.79 -3.81 17.17
C GLY A 122 13.12 -4.23 17.76
N VAL A 123 14.22 -3.95 17.06
CA VAL A 123 15.58 -4.24 17.54
C VAL A 123 15.90 -3.46 18.83
N VAL A 124 15.52 -2.18 18.91
CA VAL A 124 15.80 -1.33 20.09
C VAL A 124 14.94 -1.72 21.30
N THR A 125 13.68 -2.10 21.07
CA THR A 125 12.74 -2.44 22.15
C THR A 125 12.81 -3.91 22.57
N GLY A 126 13.53 -4.76 21.81
CA GLY A 126 13.59 -6.20 22.02
C GLY A 126 12.27 -6.93 21.71
N ILE A 127 11.34 -6.26 21.00
CA ILE A 127 10.07 -6.83 20.58
C ILE A 127 10.27 -7.53 19.23
N ASP A 128 9.69 -8.72 19.09
CA ASP A 128 9.79 -9.49 17.85
C ASP A 128 9.15 -8.75 16.66
N GLN A 129 9.78 -8.86 15.50
CA GLN A 129 9.37 -8.17 14.27
C GLN A 129 7.98 -8.61 13.81
N ALA A 130 7.62 -9.89 14.06
CA ALA A 130 6.29 -10.40 13.71
C ALA A 130 5.19 -9.70 14.50
N ILE A 131 5.43 -9.39 15.78
CA ILE A 131 4.46 -8.68 16.64
C ILE A 131 4.25 -7.26 16.13
N LEU A 132 5.32 -6.55 15.77
CA LEU A 132 5.24 -5.19 15.25
C LEU A 132 4.54 -5.13 13.89
N GLY A 133 4.79 -6.11 13.03
CA GLY A 133 4.09 -6.26 11.76
C GLY A 133 2.59 -6.54 11.95
N LEU A 134 2.26 -7.47 12.86
CA LEU A 134 0.88 -7.85 13.14
C LEU A 134 0.07 -6.76 13.86
N THR A 135 0.74 -5.85 14.58
CA THR A 135 0.06 -4.78 15.34
C THR A 135 0.16 -3.44 14.65
N VAL A 136 1.35 -2.83 14.60
CA VAL A 136 1.56 -1.44 14.15
C VAL A 136 1.27 -1.30 12.66
N ILE A 137 1.82 -2.19 11.83
CA ILE A 137 1.64 -2.11 10.37
C ILE A 137 0.20 -2.48 9.99
N ALA A 138 -0.35 -3.52 10.61
CA ALA A 138 -1.74 -3.91 10.39
C ALA A 138 -2.73 -2.80 10.79
N TRP A 139 -2.54 -2.17 11.96
CA TRP A 139 -3.36 -1.02 12.39
C TRP A 139 -3.23 0.16 11.44
N ALA A 140 -2.01 0.50 11.00
CA ALA A 140 -1.78 1.61 10.09
C ALA A 140 -2.57 1.45 8.79
N ASN A 141 -2.68 0.23 8.28
CA ASN A 141 -3.50 -0.08 7.10
C ASN A 141 -5.00 0.12 7.39
N CYS A 142 -5.50 -0.43 8.51
CA CYS A 142 -6.92 -0.42 8.83
C CYS A 142 -7.47 0.93 9.34
N VAL A 143 -6.64 1.83 9.85
CA VAL A 143 -7.09 3.13 10.37
C VAL A 143 -7.68 4.01 9.26
N GLY A 144 -7.10 3.99 8.06
CA GLY A 144 -7.62 4.74 6.91
C GLY A 144 -9.01 4.25 6.51
N ASP A 145 -9.17 2.93 6.42
CA ASP A 145 -10.44 2.28 6.12
C ASP A 145 -11.48 2.58 7.19
N LEU A 146 -11.11 2.51 8.48
CA LEU A 146 -11.99 2.85 9.61
C LEU A 146 -12.51 4.29 9.52
N VAL A 147 -11.64 5.25 9.19
CA VAL A 147 -12.03 6.67 9.05
C VAL A 147 -12.94 6.87 7.84
N SER A 148 -12.64 6.21 6.71
CA SER A 148 -13.45 6.27 5.50
C SER A 148 -14.84 5.65 5.72
N ASP A 149 -14.90 4.43 6.23
CA ASP A 149 -16.15 3.69 6.45
C ASP A 149 -17.01 4.34 7.53
N SER A 150 -16.40 4.89 8.58
CA SER A 150 -17.14 5.66 9.60
C SER A 150 -17.70 6.97 9.05
N SER A 151 -17.01 7.62 8.11
CA SER A 151 -17.53 8.80 7.41
C SER A 151 -18.73 8.44 6.53
N VAL A 152 -18.64 7.37 5.74
CA VAL A 152 -19.74 6.88 4.87
C VAL A 152 -20.95 6.45 5.71
N ALA A 153 -20.72 5.79 6.84
CA ALA A 153 -21.78 5.42 7.78
C ALA A 153 -22.48 6.65 8.36
N ARG A 154 -21.73 7.71 8.70
CA ARG A 154 -22.30 8.99 9.17
C ARG A 154 -23.11 9.73 8.11
N GLN A 155 -22.80 9.53 6.83
CA GLN A 155 -23.55 10.09 5.71
C GLN A 155 -24.89 9.36 5.44
N GLY A 156 -25.25 8.35 6.24
CA GLY A 156 -26.52 7.64 6.13
C GLY A 156 -26.45 6.38 5.25
N PHE A 157 -25.26 5.95 4.84
CA PHE A 157 -25.05 4.75 4.03
C PHE A 157 -24.30 3.63 4.79
N PRO A 158 -24.80 3.15 5.96
CA PRO A 158 -24.09 2.14 6.76
C PRO A 158 -23.94 0.79 6.05
N ARG A 159 -24.87 0.46 5.14
CA ARG A 159 -24.78 -0.77 4.32
C ARG A 159 -23.59 -0.73 3.35
N MET A 160 -23.26 0.45 2.82
CA MET A 160 -22.11 0.63 1.94
C MET A 160 -20.80 0.53 2.72
N GLY A 161 -20.72 1.15 3.90
CA GLY A 161 -19.55 1.05 4.78
C GLY A 161 -19.23 -0.39 5.19
N MET A 162 -20.25 -1.22 5.49
CA MET A 162 -19.97 -2.63 5.79
C MET A 162 -19.51 -3.44 4.59
N ALA A 163 -20.05 -3.15 3.40
CA ALA A 163 -19.63 -3.80 2.18
C ALA A 163 -18.17 -3.47 1.86
N ALA A 164 -17.75 -2.22 2.08
CA ALA A 164 -16.36 -1.80 1.97
C ALA A 164 -15.46 -2.48 3.02
N ALA A 165 -15.85 -2.45 4.30
CA ALA A 165 -15.09 -3.07 5.39
C ALA A 165 -14.91 -4.58 5.25
N THR A 166 -15.86 -5.29 4.62
CA THR A 166 -15.77 -6.74 4.35
C THR A 166 -15.05 -7.03 3.03
N GLY A 167 -15.33 -6.21 2.00
CA GLY A 167 -14.81 -6.40 0.65
C GLY A 167 -13.32 -6.12 0.54
N GLY A 168 -12.79 -5.12 1.25
CA GLY A 168 -11.37 -4.76 1.23
C GLY A 168 -10.46 -5.92 1.66
N PRO A 169 -10.63 -6.47 2.88
CA PRO A 169 -9.86 -7.63 3.32
C PRO A 169 -10.04 -8.87 2.42
N LEU A 170 -11.27 -9.13 1.94
CA LEU A 170 -11.54 -10.26 1.05
C LEU A 170 -10.77 -10.14 -0.28
N PHE A 171 -10.76 -8.94 -0.87
CA PHE A 171 -10.00 -8.65 -2.08
C PHE A 171 -8.49 -8.79 -1.83
N ASN A 172 -7.99 -8.29 -0.71
CA ASN A 172 -6.58 -8.41 -0.33
C ASN A 172 -6.15 -9.88 -0.18
N VAL A 173 -7.00 -10.77 0.36
CA VAL A 173 -6.70 -12.20 0.43
C VAL A 173 -6.72 -12.85 -0.95
N LEU A 174 -7.73 -12.57 -1.77
CA LEU A 174 -7.85 -13.17 -3.11
C LEU A 174 -6.71 -12.76 -4.04
N ILE A 175 -6.35 -11.48 -4.04
CA ILE A 175 -5.27 -10.96 -4.89
C ILE A 175 -3.91 -11.21 -4.26
N GLY A 176 -3.77 -10.98 -2.96
CA GLY A 176 -2.49 -11.08 -2.24
C GLY A 176 -2.01 -12.51 -2.02
N PHE A 177 -2.91 -13.45 -1.71
CA PHE A 177 -2.56 -14.87 -1.59
C PHE A 177 -2.93 -15.66 -2.84
N GLY A 178 -4.13 -15.44 -3.39
CA GLY A 178 -4.65 -16.27 -4.50
C GLY A 178 -3.84 -16.15 -5.79
N LEU A 179 -3.40 -14.94 -6.19
CA LEU A 179 -2.61 -14.77 -7.42
C LEU A 179 -1.21 -15.38 -7.31
N PRO A 180 -0.39 -15.11 -6.27
CA PRO A 180 0.93 -15.72 -6.15
C PRO A 180 0.90 -17.24 -6.12
N PHE A 181 -0.04 -17.86 -5.39
CA PHE A 181 -0.17 -19.32 -5.36
C PHE A 181 -0.58 -19.90 -6.72
N THR A 182 -1.45 -19.21 -7.46
CA THR A 182 -1.84 -19.63 -8.81
C THR A 182 -0.66 -19.55 -9.76
N ILE A 183 0.14 -18.47 -9.69
CA ILE A 183 1.34 -18.29 -10.51
C ILE A 183 2.40 -19.35 -10.15
N ALA A 184 2.63 -19.62 -8.86
CA ALA A 184 3.57 -20.64 -8.39
C ALA A 184 3.17 -22.03 -8.90
N LYS A 185 1.88 -22.37 -8.81
CA LYS A 185 1.33 -23.62 -9.35
C LYS A 185 1.54 -23.75 -10.87
N ILE A 186 1.36 -22.67 -11.62
CA ILE A 186 1.59 -22.66 -13.08
C ILE A 186 3.09 -22.82 -13.41
N LYS A 187 3.99 -22.26 -12.59
CA LYS A 187 5.44 -22.41 -12.74
C LYS A 187 5.98 -23.77 -12.29
N GLY A 188 5.16 -24.59 -11.64
CA GLY A 188 5.57 -25.89 -11.10
C GLY A 188 6.30 -25.80 -9.75
N ASP A 189 6.36 -24.61 -9.14
CA ASP A 189 6.96 -24.41 -7.83
C ASP A 189 5.93 -24.77 -6.73
N THR A 190 6.33 -25.64 -5.81
CA THR A 190 5.59 -25.88 -4.57
C THR A 190 6.09 -24.89 -3.53
N VAL A 191 5.23 -23.94 -3.12
CA VAL A 191 5.51 -23.07 -1.97
C VAL A 191 5.21 -23.88 -0.72
N PRO A 192 6.21 -24.30 0.08
CA PRO A 192 5.94 -25.02 1.32
C PRO A 192 5.27 -24.05 2.29
N LEU A 193 4.01 -24.31 2.62
CA LEU A 193 3.34 -23.66 3.74
C LEU A 193 3.82 -24.34 5.02
N SER A 194 4.81 -23.75 5.67
CA SER A 194 5.17 -24.10 7.04
C SER A 194 4.02 -23.67 7.95
N LEU A 195 3.09 -24.60 8.18
CA LEU A 195 1.98 -24.45 9.12
C LEU A 195 2.52 -24.59 10.54
N GLU A 196 3.18 -23.54 11.02
CA GLU A 196 3.43 -23.38 12.46
C GLU A 196 2.10 -23.24 13.19
N GLY A 197 2.03 -23.71 14.45
CA GLY A 197 0.81 -23.66 15.26
C GLY A 197 0.26 -22.24 15.37
N SER A 198 1.16 -21.24 15.37
CA SER A 198 0.85 -19.81 15.43
C SER A 198 -0.01 -19.35 14.25
N THR A 199 0.35 -19.81 13.05
CA THR A 199 -0.34 -19.46 11.79
C THR A 199 -1.71 -20.12 11.73
N LEU A 200 -1.85 -21.35 12.23
CA LEU A 200 -3.15 -22.03 12.33
C LEU A 200 -4.10 -21.29 13.28
N VAL A 201 -3.62 -20.80 14.42
CA VAL A 201 -4.43 -20.00 15.35
C VAL A 201 -4.91 -18.72 14.64
N MET A 202 -4.04 -18.00 13.92
CA MET A 202 -4.45 -16.79 13.19
C MET A 202 -5.51 -17.09 12.12
N ILE A 203 -5.32 -18.15 11.35
CA ILE A 203 -6.27 -18.59 10.31
C ILE A 203 -7.63 -18.95 10.93
N THR A 204 -7.65 -19.70 12.04
CA THR A 204 -8.92 -20.09 12.69
C THR A 204 -9.70 -18.89 13.21
N PHE A 205 -9.05 -17.92 13.86
CA PHE A 205 -9.72 -16.69 14.30
C PHE A 205 -10.24 -15.84 13.13
N MET A 206 -9.53 -15.83 12.00
CA MET A 206 -10.01 -15.18 10.77
C MET A 206 -11.28 -15.86 10.23
N PHE A 207 -11.32 -17.20 10.21
CA PHE A 207 -12.53 -17.92 9.78
C PHE A 207 -13.70 -17.73 10.75
N ILE A 208 -13.45 -17.70 12.07
CA ILE A 208 -14.48 -17.45 13.09
C ILE A 208 -15.08 -16.05 12.92
N SER A 209 -14.25 -15.02 12.71
CA SER A 209 -14.74 -13.65 12.51
C SER A 209 -15.53 -13.50 11.19
N LEU A 210 -15.10 -14.18 10.13
CA LEU A 210 -15.79 -14.21 8.84
C LEU A 210 -17.16 -14.91 8.93
N ILE A 211 -17.21 -16.08 9.58
CA ILE A 211 -18.45 -16.83 9.78
C ILE A 211 -19.42 -16.03 10.66
N SER A 212 -18.91 -15.44 11.74
CA SER A 212 -19.72 -14.59 12.63
C SER A 212 -20.34 -13.41 11.88
N THR A 213 -19.55 -12.73 11.05
CA THR A 213 -20.03 -11.59 10.25
C THR A 213 -21.04 -12.03 9.18
N SER A 214 -20.79 -13.15 8.50
CA SER A 214 -21.67 -13.71 7.48
C SER A 214 -23.00 -14.19 8.05
N ALA A 215 -22.97 -14.90 9.19
CA ALA A 215 -24.16 -15.36 9.90
C ALA A 215 -25.02 -14.17 10.38
N ASN A 216 -24.39 -13.10 10.86
CA ASN A 216 -25.11 -11.91 11.33
C ASN A 216 -25.82 -11.16 10.19
N ILE A 217 -25.23 -11.11 8.99
CA ILE A 217 -25.88 -10.53 7.81
C ILE A 217 -27.17 -11.31 7.44
N ILE A 218 -27.12 -12.64 7.54
CA ILE A 218 -28.26 -13.53 7.23
C ILE A 218 -29.35 -13.43 8.30
N ILE A 219 -28.97 -13.45 9.58
CA ILE A 219 -29.91 -13.49 10.72
C ILE A 219 -30.61 -12.14 10.92
N PHE A 220 -29.89 -11.02 10.78
CA PHE A 220 -30.42 -9.70 11.18
C PHE A 220 -30.99 -8.86 10.04
N ARG A 221 -31.17 -9.43 8.84
CA ARG A 221 -31.80 -8.79 7.66
C ARG A 221 -31.38 -7.31 7.47
N GLY A 222 -30.09 -7.02 7.68
CA GLY A 222 -29.52 -5.67 7.52
C GLY A 222 -30.02 -4.59 8.48
N HIS A 223 -30.51 -4.96 9.67
CA HIS A 223 -30.84 -4.03 10.77
C HIS A 223 -29.78 -4.09 11.87
N PHE A 224 -29.03 -3.00 12.02
CA PHE A 224 -27.84 -2.96 12.86
C PHE A 224 -28.17 -2.54 14.29
N ARG A 225 -28.02 -3.47 15.24
CA ARG A 225 -28.03 -3.16 16.68
C ARG A 225 -26.62 -2.84 17.17
N ARG A 226 -26.51 -1.91 18.14
CA ARG A 226 -25.24 -1.54 18.81
C ARG A 226 -24.50 -2.74 19.43
N ILE A 227 -25.22 -3.83 19.71
CA ILE A 227 -24.70 -5.08 20.27
C ILE A 227 -23.70 -5.77 19.32
N TYR A 228 -23.87 -5.68 17.99
CA TYR A 228 -22.91 -6.28 17.04
C TYR A 228 -21.55 -5.63 17.10
N GLY A 229 -21.50 -4.29 17.20
CA GLY A 229 -20.24 -3.57 17.33
C GLY A 229 -19.47 -4.02 18.56
N PHE A 230 -20.17 -4.21 19.69
CA PHE A 230 -19.54 -4.72 20.90
C PHE A 230 -19.00 -6.16 20.75
N LEU A 231 -19.78 -7.04 20.11
CA LEU A 231 -19.35 -8.43 19.84
C LEU A 231 -18.12 -8.49 18.93
N LEU A 232 -18.08 -7.70 17.85
CA LEU A 232 -16.94 -7.61 16.94
C LEU A 232 -15.67 -7.09 17.64
N ILE A 233 -15.81 -6.03 18.44
CA ILE A 233 -14.69 -5.50 19.24
C ILE A 233 -14.20 -6.54 20.26
N SER A 234 -15.12 -7.26 20.90
CA SER A 234 -14.75 -8.31 21.86
C SER A 234 -13.97 -9.45 21.20
N ILE A 235 -14.39 -9.91 20.01
CA ILE A 235 -13.66 -10.94 19.25
C ILE A 235 -12.28 -10.43 18.84
N TYR A 236 -12.19 -9.16 18.40
CA TYR A 236 -10.92 -8.55 18.01
C TYR A 236 -9.93 -8.42 19.18
N ILE A 237 -10.39 -7.98 20.35
CA ILE A 237 -9.55 -7.88 21.56
C ILE A 237 -9.06 -9.27 21.97
N SER A 238 -9.94 -10.27 21.99
CA SER A 238 -9.55 -11.66 22.29
C SER A 238 -8.49 -12.16 21.30
N PHE A 239 -8.69 -11.96 20.00
CA PHE A 239 -7.71 -12.30 18.97
C PHE A 239 -6.35 -11.63 19.23
N LEU A 240 -6.34 -10.33 19.53
CA LEU A 240 -5.11 -9.57 19.76
C LEU A 240 -4.35 -10.11 20.99
N VAL A 241 -5.07 -10.43 22.08
CA VAL A 241 -4.48 -11.05 23.27
C VAL A 241 -3.89 -12.42 22.94
N PHE A 242 -4.62 -13.27 22.22
CA PHE A 242 -4.12 -14.59 21.81
C PHE A 242 -2.92 -14.51 20.86
N ALA A 243 -2.93 -13.57 19.90
CA ALA A 243 -1.83 -13.37 18.97
C ALA A 243 -0.56 -12.90 19.68
N ILE A 244 -0.67 -12.02 20.67
CA ILE A 244 0.46 -11.59 21.51
C ILE A 244 0.95 -12.74 22.40
N LEU A 245 0.06 -13.54 22.98
CA LEU A 245 0.43 -14.69 23.81
C LEU A 245 1.12 -15.80 23.01
N ALA A 246 0.68 -16.03 21.77
CA ALA A 246 1.29 -16.99 20.85
C ALA A 246 2.70 -16.56 20.43
N THR A 247 2.90 -15.26 20.17
CA THR A 247 4.18 -14.72 19.70
C THR A 247 5.20 -14.49 20.82
N THR A 248 4.75 -14.27 22.06
CA THR A 248 5.65 -14.14 23.24
C THR A 248 6.19 -15.47 23.75
N GLY A 249 5.85 -16.59 23.11
CA GLY A 249 6.36 -17.93 23.48
C GLY A 249 5.86 -18.45 24.83
N VAL A 250 4.83 -17.81 25.42
CA VAL A 250 4.23 -18.20 26.70
C VAL A 250 3.35 -19.45 26.55
N LEU A 251 2.91 -19.76 25.33
CA LEU A 251 2.18 -20.99 25.00
C LEU A 251 3.13 -22.00 24.36
N PRO A 252 3.61 -23.04 25.08
CA PRO A 252 4.60 -24.00 24.57
C PRO A 252 4.05 -25.02 23.54
N TRP A 253 2.80 -24.87 23.11
CA TRP A 253 2.11 -25.76 22.15
C TRP A 253 1.79 -25.07 20.82
N VAL A 254 2.49 -23.98 20.50
CA VAL A 254 2.29 -23.13 19.32
C VAL A 254 3.62 -22.85 18.66
#